data_AF-A0A3M1VNC8-F1
#
_entry.id   AF-A0A3M1VNC8-F1
#
_cell.length_a   1.000
_cell.length_b   1.000
_cell.length_c   1.000
_cell.angle_alpha   90.00
_cell.angle_beta   90.00
_cell.angle_gamma   90.00
#
_symmetry.space_group_name_H-M   'P 1'
#
loop_
_entity.id
_entity.type
_entity.pdbx_description
1 polymer ?
#
loop_
_entity_poly.entity_id
_entity_poly.type
_entity_poly.pdbx_seq_one_letter_code
_entity_poly.pdbx_strand_id
1 'polypeptide(L)'
;MDPITGLVASKAIQEVSKAILPSGDPKAAETAPADKSSSSDFEAYMRQILPASTGNTVNEEQLFAALIQERITALKGEEAGQKFQEAFTKNKQAMRRADGYTPVEDAARAALKEMVSQEVLTSEEADTIHSQAFAGAQLDDNKDALYDGRGGEGDNTIAIETLDAALLAARALVEKYDSGELEAELKPYATTVSNKAPHGSGAVGTEITSDSVAVGSEQVTASGGHVDGPNGFLWKPASDNDGKLVVLLPESFTGKVASVILKNEDDEKVEKGRASGVANGGREHFRFNRSGEDYPDNITVEVKFKNGKVKTFKIPDPSKRYD
;
A
#
# COMPACT_ATOMS: atom_id res chain seq x y z
N MET A 1 -1.90 53.66 -42.50
CA MET A 1 -2.03 54.61 -41.38
C MET A 1 -3.31 54.27 -40.64
N ASP A 2 -3.18 54.31 -39.31
CA ASP A 2 -4.19 54.29 -38.25
C ASP A 2 -4.75 52.96 -37.70
N PRO A 3 -4.52 52.68 -36.39
CA PRO A 3 -5.10 51.58 -35.62
C PRO A 3 -6.43 52.00 -34.98
N ILE A 4 -7.37 51.07 -34.79
CA ILE A 4 -8.54 51.29 -33.94
C ILE A 4 -8.39 50.46 -32.66
N THR A 5 -7.87 51.13 -31.65
CA THR A 5 -8.10 50.89 -30.22
C THR A 5 -9.58 51.11 -29.87
N GLY A 6 -10.14 50.25 -29.02
CA GLY A 6 -11.53 50.38 -28.56
C GLY A 6 -11.83 49.53 -27.33
N LEU A 7 -11.10 49.80 -26.25
CA LEU A 7 -11.39 49.32 -24.89
C LEU A 7 -12.71 49.94 -24.41
N VAL A 8 -13.69 49.13 -23.98
CA VAL A 8 -14.82 49.62 -23.17
C VAL A 8 -14.93 48.75 -21.93
N ALA A 9 -14.48 49.31 -20.81
CA ALA A 9 -14.77 48.83 -19.48
C ALA A 9 -16.14 49.36 -19.06
N SER A 10 -17.05 48.47 -18.65
CA SER A 10 -18.27 48.84 -17.95
C SER A 10 -18.18 48.41 -16.49
N LYS A 11 -18.07 49.42 -15.62
CA LYS A 11 -18.18 49.36 -14.17
C LYS A 11 -19.66 49.35 -13.74
N ALA A 12 -19.85 48.88 -12.50
CA ALA A 12 -20.93 49.15 -11.55
C ALA A 12 -22.13 48.20 -11.56
N ILE A 13 -22.18 47.30 -10.56
CA ILE A 13 -23.27 47.24 -9.58
C ILE A 13 -22.65 46.99 -8.20
N GLN A 14 -22.90 47.93 -7.29
CA GLN A 14 -22.56 47.89 -5.87
C GLN A 14 -23.89 47.88 -5.10
N GLU A 15 -23.92 47.15 -3.98
CA GLU A 15 -24.98 47.07 -2.95
C GLU A 15 -26.27 46.27 -3.26
N VAL A 16 -26.39 45.10 -2.62
CA VAL A 16 -27.41 44.87 -1.56
C VAL A 16 -26.82 43.90 -0.54
N SER A 17 -26.59 44.38 0.69
CA SER A 17 -26.32 43.55 1.86
C SER A 17 -27.49 43.70 2.83
N LYS A 18 -28.27 42.63 3.06
CA LYS A 18 -28.85 42.26 4.36
C LYS A 18 -29.81 41.07 4.25
N ALA A 19 -29.73 40.25 5.29
CA ALA A 19 -30.71 39.29 5.79
C ALA A 19 -30.81 37.96 5.02
N ILE A 20 -30.26 36.89 5.60
CA ILE A 20 -31.02 35.89 6.38
C ILE A 20 -30.00 34.85 6.87
N LEU A 21 -29.79 34.80 8.19
CA LEU A 21 -29.21 33.65 8.87
C LEU A 21 -30.34 32.67 9.17
N PRO A 22 -30.26 31.39 8.78
CA PRO A 22 -30.93 30.33 9.49
C PRO A 22 -29.95 29.71 10.50
N SER A 23 -30.22 29.98 11.77
CA SER A 23 -29.83 29.14 12.90
C SER A 23 -30.44 27.74 12.71
N GLY A 24 -29.62 26.77 12.37
CA GLY A 24 -29.98 25.35 12.34
C GLY A 24 -28.96 24.57 13.17
N ASP A 25 -29.46 23.86 14.17
CA ASP A 25 -28.69 23.04 15.11
C ASP A 25 -27.73 22.05 14.39
N PRO A 26 -26.55 21.74 14.97
CA PRO A 26 -25.67 20.70 14.44
C PRO A 26 -26.33 19.33 14.63
N LYS A 27 -27.07 18.89 13.62
CA LYS A 27 -27.54 17.51 13.51
C LYS A 27 -26.31 16.61 13.44
N ALA A 28 -26.16 15.76 14.47
CA ALA A 28 -25.11 14.77 14.58
C ALA A 28 -24.90 14.05 13.25
N ALA A 29 -23.65 14.04 12.78
CA ALA A 29 -23.22 13.25 11.65
C ALA A 29 -23.48 11.78 11.99
N GLU A 30 -24.57 11.26 11.42
CA GLU A 30 -24.90 9.84 11.39
C GLU A 30 -23.78 9.16 10.60
N THR A 31 -22.82 8.58 11.32
CA THR A 31 -21.80 7.68 10.76
C THR A 31 -22.54 6.59 9.99
N ALA A 32 -22.46 6.65 8.66
CA ALA A 32 -22.92 5.59 7.79
C ALA A 32 -22.26 4.28 8.25
N PRO A 33 -23.04 3.18 8.42
CA PRO A 33 -22.48 1.91 8.81
C PRO A 33 -21.47 1.48 7.73
N ALA A 34 -20.23 1.22 8.15
CA ALA A 34 -19.23 0.57 7.30
C ALA A 34 -19.82 -0.75 6.81
N ASP A 35 -20.05 -0.81 5.49
CA ASP A 35 -20.82 -1.87 4.86
C ASP A 35 -20.03 -3.18 4.96
N LYS A 36 -20.53 -4.13 5.77
CA LYS A 36 -19.89 -5.45 6.00
C LYS A 36 -20.08 -6.42 4.82
N SER A 37 -20.52 -5.93 3.65
CA SER A 37 -20.82 -6.72 2.45
C SER A 37 -19.58 -7.26 1.73
N SER A 38 -18.40 -6.66 1.87
CA SER A 38 -17.24 -6.98 1.00
C SER A 38 -16.66 -8.38 1.20
N SER A 39 -16.85 -8.98 2.37
CA SER A 39 -16.24 -10.27 2.74
C SER A 39 -16.84 -11.48 2.01
N SER A 40 -18.16 -11.55 1.92
CA SER A 40 -18.83 -12.70 1.27
C SER A 40 -18.68 -12.64 -0.25
N ASP A 41 -18.67 -11.44 -0.79
CA ASP A 41 -18.65 -11.20 -2.22
C ASP A 41 -17.28 -11.56 -2.79
N PHE A 42 -16.19 -11.24 -2.08
CA PHE A 42 -14.84 -11.67 -2.42
C PHE A 42 -14.72 -13.20 -2.46
N GLU A 43 -15.17 -13.91 -1.42
CA GLU A 43 -15.05 -15.37 -1.36
C GLU A 43 -15.87 -16.06 -2.46
N ALA A 44 -17.11 -15.63 -2.67
CA ALA A 44 -17.97 -16.14 -3.73
C ALA A 44 -17.34 -15.92 -5.11
N TYR A 45 -16.75 -14.75 -5.31
CA TYR A 45 -16.07 -14.37 -6.53
C TYR A 45 -14.77 -15.16 -6.77
N MET A 46 -13.94 -15.37 -5.73
CA MET A 46 -12.76 -16.23 -5.78
C MET A 46 -13.13 -17.67 -6.15
N ARG A 47 -14.18 -18.21 -5.51
CA ARG A 47 -14.71 -19.55 -5.83
C ARG A 47 -15.25 -19.65 -7.25
N GLN A 48 -15.70 -18.53 -7.84
CA GLN A 48 -16.17 -18.49 -9.22
C GLN A 48 -15.03 -18.50 -10.24
N ILE A 49 -13.92 -17.78 -9.99
CA ILE A 49 -12.85 -17.67 -10.99
C ILE A 49 -11.80 -18.75 -10.87
N LEU A 50 -11.61 -19.30 -9.68
CA LEU A 50 -10.74 -20.42 -9.47
C LEU A 50 -11.43 -21.65 -10.07
N PRO A 51 -10.78 -22.37 -11.00
CA PRO A 51 -11.35 -23.61 -11.49
C PRO A 51 -11.62 -24.50 -10.27
N ALA A 52 -12.75 -25.21 -10.27
CA ALA A 52 -13.01 -26.27 -9.30
C ALA A 52 -11.93 -27.35 -9.51
N SER A 53 -10.75 -27.10 -8.97
CA SER A 53 -9.66 -28.06 -8.92
C SER A 53 -10.21 -29.26 -8.15
N THR A 54 -9.79 -30.44 -8.56
CA THR A 54 -10.15 -31.70 -7.90
C THR A 54 -9.51 -31.71 -6.51
N GLY A 55 -10.09 -31.00 -5.54
CA GLY A 55 -9.53 -30.90 -4.20
C GLY A 55 -9.85 -29.65 -3.38
N ASN A 56 -10.58 -28.65 -3.91
CA ASN A 56 -10.78 -27.37 -3.19
C ASN A 56 -9.43 -26.72 -2.80
N THR A 57 -8.45 -26.82 -3.69
CA THR A 57 -7.11 -26.27 -3.50
C THR A 57 -6.79 -25.21 -4.56
N VAL A 58 -5.89 -24.30 -4.20
CA VAL A 58 -5.44 -23.21 -5.07
C VAL A 58 -3.91 -23.15 -5.05
N ASN A 59 -3.30 -22.76 -6.16
CA ASN A 59 -1.88 -22.45 -6.23
C ASN A 59 -1.63 -20.94 -6.21
N GLU A 60 -0.37 -20.53 -6.02
CA GLU A 60 -0.01 -19.12 -5.87
C GLU A 60 -0.33 -18.29 -7.12
N GLU A 61 -0.07 -18.80 -8.34
CA GLU A 61 -0.39 -18.05 -9.57
C GLU A 61 -1.89 -17.76 -9.71
N GLN A 62 -2.73 -18.74 -9.36
CA GLN A 62 -4.17 -18.61 -9.39
C GLN A 62 -4.66 -17.60 -8.34
N LEU A 63 -4.14 -17.69 -7.11
CA LEU A 63 -4.44 -16.75 -6.04
C LEU A 63 -3.98 -15.32 -6.41
N PHE A 64 -2.81 -15.18 -7.05
CA PHE A 64 -2.27 -13.92 -7.54
C PHE A 64 -3.19 -13.24 -8.56
N ALA A 65 -3.62 -13.97 -9.60
CA ALA A 65 -4.52 -13.42 -10.62
C ALA A 65 -5.85 -12.96 -10.00
N ALA A 66 -6.34 -13.72 -9.02
CA ALA A 66 -7.60 -13.45 -8.35
C ALA A 66 -7.50 -12.22 -7.42
N LEU A 67 -6.39 -12.08 -6.69
CA LEU A 67 -6.08 -10.89 -5.90
C LEU A 67 -5.93 -9.63 -6.77
N ILE A 68 -5.31 -9.71 -7.95
CA ILE A 68 -5.24 -8.56 -8.86
C ILE A 68 -6.64 -8.03 -9.17
N GLN A 69 -7.58 -8.92 -9.53
CA GLN A 69 -8.93 -8.48 -9.85
C GLN A 69 -9.65 -7.88 -8.65
N GLU A 70 -9.50 -8.46 -7.46
CA GLU A 70 -10.07 -7.89 -6.24
C GLU A 70 -9.55 -6.48 -5.99
N ARG A 71 -8.23 -6.27 -6.04
CA ARG A 71 -7.63 -4.95 -5.85
C ARG A 71 -8.08 -3.93 -6.90
N ILE A 72 -8.20 -4.34 -8.16
CA ILE A 72 -8.76 -3.49 -9.22
C ILE A 72 -10.22 -3.13 -8.91
N THR A 73 -11.01 -4.10 -8.48
CA THR A 73 -12.43 -3.91 -8.16
C THR A 73 -12.61 -2.98 -6.95
N ALA A 74 -11.80 -3.16 -5.91
CA ALA A 74 -11.79 -2.30 -4.73
C ALA A 74 -11.36 -0.87 -5.07
N LEU A 75 -10.37 -0.70 -5.94
CA LEU A 75 -9.82 0.61 -6.30
C LEU A 75 -10.66 1.38 -7.34
N LYS A 76 -11.19 0.69 -8.35
CA LYS A 76 -11.81 1.29 -9.54
C LYS A 76 -13.27 0.89 -9.77
N GLY A 77 -13.82 -0.02 -8.97
CA GLY A 77 -15.18 -0.53 -9.08
C GLY A 77 -15.33 -1.76 -9.99
N GLU A 78 -16.53 -2.33 -10.00
CA GLU A 78 -16.86 -3.59 -10.69
C GLU A 78 -16.58 -3.57 -12.20
N GLU A 79 -16.83 -2.44 -12.87
CA GLU A 79 -16.60 -2.33 -14.32
C GLU A 79 -15.12 -2.54 -14.68
N ALA A 80 -14.21 -1.98 -13.87
CA ALA A 80 -12.77 -2.17 -14.09
C ALA A 80 -12.35 -3.61 -13.77
N GLY A 81 -12.92 -4.21 -12.73
CA GLY A 81 -12.73 -5.64 -12.43
C GLY A 81 -13.16 -6.53 -13.59
N GLN A 82 -14.31 -6.24 -14.21
CA GLN A 82 -14.80 -6.97 -15.38
C GLN A 82 -13.87 -6.81 -16.60
N LYS A 83 -13.38 -5.61 -16.88
CA LYS A 83 -12.39 -5.37 -17.95
C LYS A 83 -11.11 -6.17 -17.73
N PHE A 84 -10.63 -6.24 -16.49
CA PHE A 84 -9.49 -7.10 -16.16
C PHE A 84 -9.81 -8.57 -16.42
N GLN A 85 -10.98 -9.07 -16.00
CA GLN A 85 -11.37 -10.46 -16.22
C GLN A 85 -11.44 -10.84 -17.70
N GLU A 86 -11.95 -9.95 -18.54
CA GLU A 86 -12.00 -10.12 -20.00
C GLU A 86 -10.59 -10.18 -20.59
N ALA A 87 -9.74 -9.20 -20.24
CA ALA A 87 -8.34 -9.17 -20.66
C ALA A 87 -7.57 -10.41 -20.18
N PHE A 88 -7.77 -10.84 -18.93
CA PHE A 88 -7.16 -12.03 -18.36
C PHE A 88 -7.61 -13.30 -19.09
N THR A 89 -8.90 -13.47 -19.33
CA THR A 89 -9.43 -14.63 -20.06
C THR A 89 -8.86 -14.71 -21.48
N LYS A 90 -8.81 -13.57 -22.18
CA LYS A 90 -8.21 -13.44 -23.51
C LYS A 90 -6.72 -13.82 -23.49
N ASN A 91 -5.94 -13.25 -22.57
CA ASN A 91 -4.50 -13.54 -22.45
C ASN A 91 -4.23 -14.99 -22.05
N LYS A 92 -5.04 -15.56 -21.14
CA LYS A 92 -4.98 -16.97 -20.76
C LYS A 92 -5.21 -17.89 -21.97
N GLN A 93 -6.20 -17.61 -22.79
CA GLN A 93 -6.45 -18.38 -24.02
C GLN A 93 -5.29 -18.24 -25.02
N ALA A 94 -4.76 -17.03 -25.20
CA ALA A 94 -3.65 -16.76 -26.12
C ALA A 94 -2.33 -17.43 -25.70
N MET A 95 -2.09 -17.56 -24.39
CA MET A 95 -0.89 -18.18 -23.84
C MET A 95 -1.03 -19.69 -23.60
N ARG A 96 -2.20 -20.27 -23.91
CA ARG A 96 -2.42 -21.71 -23.76
C ARG A 96 -1.55 -22.50 -24.72
N ARG A 97 -0.67 -23.33 -24.17
CA ARG A 97 0.23 -24.20 -24.92
C ARG A 97 -0.50 -25.44 -25.45
N ALA A 98 0.14 -26.14 -26.39
CA ALA A 98 -0.41 -27.36 -27.00
C ALA A 98 -0.62 -28.52 -26.00
N ASP A 99 0.16 -28.55 -24.91
CA ASP A 99 0.00 -29.49 -23.79
C ASP A 99 -1.14 -29.09 -22.82
N GLY A 100 -1.89 -28.03 -23.16
CA GLY A 100 -2.97 -27.49 -22.34
C GLY A 100 -2.49 -26.62 -21.18
N TYR A 101 -1.19 -26.43 -20.97
CA TYR A 101 -0.66 -25.54 -19.95
C TYR A 101 -1.02 -24.08 -20.24
N THR A 102 -1.16 -23.29 -19.19
CA THR A 102 -1.24 -21.84 -19.32
C THR A 102 -0.50 -21.20 -18.14
N PRO A 103 0.51 -20.36 -18.38
CA PRO A 103 1.17 -19.62 -17.32
C PRO A 103 0.21 -18.55 -16.80
N VAL A 104 -0.38 -18.78 -15.62
CA VAL A 104 -1.46 -17.94 -15.11
C VAL A 104 -0.91 -16.59 -14.65
N GLU A 105 0.27 -16.58 -14.04
CA GLU A 105 0.99 -15.37 -13.66
C GLU A 105 1.22 -14.44 -14.87
N ASP A 106 1.77 -14.97 -15.96
CA ASP A 106 2.03 -14.21 -17.19
C ASP A 106 0.76 -13.65 -17.82
N ALA A 107 -0.32 -14.44 -17.85
CA ALA A 107 -1.61 -14.01 -18.37
C ALA A 107 -2.20 -12.87 -17.54
N ALA A 108 -2.09 -12.94 -16.20
CA ALA A 108 -2.55 -11.89 -15.30
C ALA A 108 -1.73 -10.60 -15.45
N ARG A 109 -0.40 -10.70 -15.59
CA ARG A 109 0.48 -9.55 -15.86
C ARG A 109 0.20 -8.90 -17.21
N ALA A 110 -0.05 -9.70 -18.26
CA ALA A 110 -0.43 -9.19 -19.56
C ALA A 110 -1.78 -8.47 -19.52
N ALA A 111 -2.75 -8.97 -18.76
CA ALA A 111 -4.01 -8.29 -18.52
C ALA A 111 -3.81 -6.96 -17.79
N LEU A 112 -2.98 -6.93 -16.74
CA LEU A 112 -2.67 -5.71 -16.01
C LEU A 112 -1.97 -4.66 -16.92
N LYS A 113 -1.07 -5.09 -17.81
CA LYS A 113 -0.46 -4.24 -18.86
C LYS A 113 -1.53 -3.65 -19.79
N GLU A 114 -2.51 -4.45 -20.19
CA GLU A 114 -3.62 -4.01 -21.04
C GLU A 114 -4.53 -3.00 -20.31
N MET A 115 -4.76 -3.17 -19.01
CA MET A 115 -5.52 -2.19 -18.20
C MET A 115 -4.83 -0.82 -18.16
N VAL A 116 -3.50 -0.78 -18.07
CA VAL A 116 -2.73 0.47 -18.12
C VAL A 116 -2.76 1.08 -19.52
N SER A 117 -2.61 0.28 -20.58
CA SER A 117 -2.62 0.80 -21.95
C SER A 117 -3.99 1.33 -22.41
N GLN A 118 -5.06 0.84 -21.80
CA GLN A 118 -6.43 1.33 -21.97
C GLN A 118 -6.79 2.50 -21.05
N GLU A 119 -5.82 3.01 -20.28
CA GLU A 119 -6.00 4.12 -19.32
C GLU A 119 -7.05 3.81 -18.22
N VAL A 120 -7.31 2.53 -17.93
CA VAL A 120 -8.18 2.12 -16.81
C VAL A 120 -7.43 2.21 -15.49
N LEU A 121 -6.13 1.93 -15.50
CA LEU A 121 -5.21 2.08 -14.39
C LEU A 121 -4.04 3.00 -14.77
N THR A 122 -3.50 3.73 -13.81
CA THR A 122 -2.16 4.32 -13.98
C THR A 122 -1.06 3.27 -13.79
N SER A 123 0.18 3.60 -14.18
CA SER A 123 1.33 2.72 -13.96
C SER A 123 1.57 2.47 -12.47
N GLU A 124 1.43 3.49 -11.64
CA GLU A 124 1.64 3.44 -10.20
C GLU A 124 0.57 2.57 -9.51
N GLU A 125 -0.68 2.67 -9.97
CA GLU A 125 -1.77 1.81 -9.48
C GLU A 125 -1.51 0.34 -9.85
N ALA A 126 -1.08 0.07 -11.08
CA ALA A 126 -0.74 -1.27 -11.52
C ALA A 126 0.46 -1.86 -10.74
N ASP A 127 1.52 -1.09 -10.51
CA ASP A 127 2.65 -1.52 -9.67
C ASP A 127 2.22 -1.82 -8.24
N THR A 128 1.36 -0.97 -7.66
CA THR A 128 0.82 -1.18 -6.31
C THR A 128 -0.02 -2.46 -6.22
N ILE A 129 -0.96 -2.64 -7.16
CA ILE A 129 -1.84 -3.81 -7.24
C ILE A 129 -1.02 -5.09 -7.42
N HIS A 130 -0.05 -5.06 -8.34
CA HIS A 130 0.85 -6.19 -8.58
C HIS A 130 1.62 -6.57 -7.32
N SER A 131 2.23 -5.59 -6.65
CA SER A 131 3.04 -5.81 -5.45
C SER A 131 2.21 -6.42 -4.31
N GLN A 132 1.01 -5.88 -4.07
CA GLN A 132 0.10 -6.38 -3.04
C GLN A 132 -0.41 -7.78 -3.36
N ALA A 133 -0.83 -8.02 -4.60
CA ALA A 133 -1.30 -9.33 -5.03
C ALA A 133 -0.16 -10.37 -4.98
N PHE A 134 1.05 -10.00 -5.39
CA PHE A 134 2.21 -10.89 -5.37
C PHE A 134 2.52 -11.33 -3.95
N ALA A 135 2.58 -10.38 -3.01
CA ALA A 135 2.84 -10.68 -1.60
C ALA A 135 1.69 -11.45 -0.93
N GLY A 136 0.44 -11.12 -1.27
CA GLY A 136 -0.75 -11.79 -0.75
C GLY A 136 -0.94 -13.21 -1.27
N ALA A 137 -0.34 -13.54 -2.42
CA ALA A 137 -0.44 -14.85 -3.05
C ALA A 137 0.61 -15.88 -2.58
N GLN A 138 1.56 -15.48 -1.73
CA GLN A 138 2.65 -16.32 -1.25
C GLN A 138 2.14 -17.35 -0.23
N LEU A 139 2.03 -18.60 -0.65
CA LEU A 139 1.59 -19.75 0.15
C LEU A 139 2.77 -20.54 0.73
N ASP A 140 3.99 -20.35 0.21
CA ASP A 140 5.20 -20.99 0.72
C ASP A 140 6.24 -19.99 1.27
N ASP A 141 7.45 -20.48 1.58
CA ASP A 141 8.55 -19.67 2.13
C ASP A 141 9.35 -18.91 1.06
N ASN A 142 9.19 -19.22 -0.23
CA ASN A 142 9.92 -18.59 -1.32
C ASN A 142 9.25 -17.31 -1.82
N LYS A 143 9.56 -16.19 -1.15
CA LYS A 143 9.01 -14.86 -1.45
C LYS A 143 9.46 -14.22 -2.76
N ASP A 144 10.29 -14.91 -3.55
CA ASP A 144 10.79 -14.41 -4.84
C ASP A 144 9.99 -14.93 -6.03
N ALA A 145 9.19 -15.98 -5.85
CA ALA A 145 8.48 -16.64 -6.93
C ALA A 145 6.98 -16.83 -6.64
N LEU A 146 6.22 -17.02 -7.71
CA LEU A 146 4.88 -17.61 -7.64
C LEU A 146 4.98 -18.97 -8.29
N TYR A 147 4.49 -19.99 -7.60
CA TYR A 147 4.49 -21.34 -8.09
C TYR A 147 3.12 -21.78 -8.60
N ASP A 148 3.16 -22.51 -9.70
CA ASP A 148 1.97 -23.14 -10.24
C ASP A 148 1.66 -24.47 -9.51
N GLY A 149 0.60 -25.14 -9.95
CA GLY A 149 0.21 -26.44 -9.38
C GLY A 149 0.89 -27.63 -10.06
N ARG A 150 1.89 -27.41 -10.93
CA ARG A 150 2.55 -28.47 -11.70
C ARG A 150 3.91 -28.77 -11.09
N GLY A 151 4.02 -29.96 -10.53
CA GLY A 151 5.30 -30.54 -10.15
C GLY A 151 5.18 -32.05 -9.99
N GLY A 152 6.31 -32.73 -9.98
CA GLY A 152 6.39 -34.17 -9.71
C GLY A 152 6.39 -34.47 -8.21
N GLU A 153 6.34 -35.77 -7.87
CA GLU A 153 6.59 -36.23 -6.50
C GLU A 153 8.00 -35.78 -6.05
N GLY A 154 8.07 -34.97 -5.00
CA GLY A 154 9.32 -34.39 -4.48
C GLY A 154 9.70 -33.04 -5.09
N ASP A 155 8.82 -32.43 -5.88
CA ASP A 155 9.01 -31.07 -6.36
C ASP A 155 8.60 -30.05 -5.30
N ASN A 156 9.59 -29.35 -4.73
CA ASN A 156 9.35 -28.33 -3.72
C ASN A 156 8.75 -27.04 -4.31
N THR A 157 8.54 -26.97 -5.63
CA THR A 157 7.87 -25.84 -6.29
C THR A 157 6.36 -26.05 -6.42
N ILE A 158 5.76 -26.92 -5.60
CA ILE A 158 4.30 -27.10 -5.53
C ILE A 158 3.80 -26.39 -4.27
N ALA A 159 3.44 -25.12 -4.43
CA ALA A 159 2.78 -24.35 -3.38
C ALA A 159 1.26 -24.43 -3.59
N ILE A 160 0.65 -25.46 -3.01
CA ILE A 160 -0.80 -25.67 -3.03
C ILE A 160 -1.31 -25.63 -1.59
N GLU A 161 -2.34 -24.83 -1.36
CA GLU A 161 -3.04 -24.74 -0.08
C GLU A 161 -4.55 -24.98 -0.29
N THR A 162 -5.24 -25.38 0.77
CA THR A 162 -6.70 -25.37 0.78
C THR A 162 -7.22 -23.97 0.48
N LEU A 163 -8.26 -23.87 -0.36
CA LEU A 163 -8.80 -22.59 -0.79
C LEU A 163 -9.16 -21.69 0.41
N ASP A 164 -9.76 -22.27 1.44
CA ASP A 164 -10.21 -21.52 2.62
C ASP A 164 -9.03 -20.93 3.41
N ALA A 165 -7.95 -21.69 3.60
CA ALA A 165 -6.76 -21.20 4.29
C ALA A 165 -6.00 -20.15 3.46
N ALA A 166 -5.89 -20.37 2.15
CA ALA A 166 -5.29 -19.42 1.22
C ALA A 166 -6.04 -18.08 1.21
N LEU A 167 -7.37 -18.11 1.17
CA LEU A 167 -8.21 -16.90 1.21
C LEU A 167 -8.10 -16.18 2.56
N LEU A 168 -8.07 -16.91 3.67
CA LEU A 168 -7.90 -16.32 5.00
C LEU A 168 -6.56 -15.59 5.13
N ALA A 169 -5.48 -16.21 4.66
CA ALA A 169 -4.14 -15.62 4.69
C ALA A 169 -4.04 -14.38 3.78
N ALA A 170 -4.53 -14.50 2.54
CA ALA A 170 -4.52 -13.41 1.58
C ALA A 170 -5.33 -12.21 2.09
N ARG A 171 -6.53 -12.45 2.66
CA ARG A 171 -7.37 -11.40 3.24
C ARG A 171 -6.68 -10.69 4.39
N ALA A 172 -6.07 -11.43 5.31
CA ALA A 172 -5.35 -10.82 6.43
C ALA A 172 -4.23 -9.90 5.97
N LEU A 173 -3.57 -10.20 4.84
CA LEU A 173 -2.58 -9.31 4.22
C LEU A 173 -3.22 -8.11 3.52
N VAL A 174 -4.30 -8.33 2.76
CA VAL A 174 -5.04 -7.24 2.09
C VAL A 174 -5.57 -6.23 3.09
N GLU A 175 -6.18 -6.67 4.19
CA GLU A 175 -6.67 -5.79 5.26
C GLU A 175 -5.53 -4.94 5.87
N LYS A 176 -4.31 -5.49 5.96
CA LYS A 176 -3.13 -4.76 6.43
C LYS A 176 -2.61 -3.75 5.41
N TYR A 177 -2.72 -4.05 4.11
CA TYR A 177 -2.40 -3.08 3.06
C TYR A 177 -3.43 -1.94 3.04
N ASP A 178 -4.72 -2.26 3.21
CA ASP A 178 -5.80 -1.28 3.22
C ASP A 178 -5.80 -0.39 4.45
N SER A 179 -5.41 -0.93 5.61
CA SER A 179 -5.22 -0.15 6.82
C SER A 179 -3.94 0.68 6.82
N GLY A 180 -3.01 0.40 5.90
CA GLY A 180 -1.66 0.98 5.89
C GLY A 180 -0.74 0.44 6.99
N GLU A 181 -1.14 -0.64 7.69
CA GLU A 181 -0.28 -1.38 8.64
C GLU A 181 0.92 -2.00 7.92
N LEU A 182 0.72 -2.44 6.68
CA LEU A 182 1.74 -3.05 5.84
C LEU A 182 1.87 -2.28 4.52
N GLU A 183 3.09 -2.18 4.01
CA GLU A 183 3.37 -1.72 2.64
C GLU A 183 4.00 -2.88 1.87
N ALA A 184 3.50 -3.14 0.67
CA ALA A 184 4.08 -4.16 -0.19
C ALA A 184 5.44 -3.67 -0.71
N GLU A 185 6.41 -4.57 -0.80
CA GLU A 185 7.64 -4.28 -1.52
C GLU A 185 7.30 -4.03 -2.99
N LEU A 186 7.71 -2.88 -3.52
CA LEU A 186 7.37 -2.49 -4.89
C LEU A 186 8.02 -3.47 -5.88
N LYS A 187 7.18 -4.25 -6.55
CA LYS A 187 7.55 -5.15 -7.65
C LYS A 187 6.89 -4.60 -8.93
N PRO A 188 7.65 -3.94 -9.82
CA PRO A 188 7.04 -3.28 -10.96
C PRO A 188 6.41 -4.27 -11.94
N TYR A 189 5.16 -4.06 -12.32
CA TYR A 189 4.40 -5.01 -13.15
C TYR A 189 5.04 -5.23 -14.54
N ALA A 190 5.77 -4.22 -15.01
CA ALA A 190 6.39 -4.22 -16.33
C ALA A 190 7.70 -5.01 -16.39
N THR A 191 8.52 -4.95 -15.34
CA THR A 191 9.90 -5.46 -15.34
C THR A 191 10.09 -6.78 -14.60
N THR A 192 9.12 -7.20 -13.79
CA THR A 192 9.20 -8.52 -13.15
C THR A 192 9.13 -9.60 -14.24
N VAL A 193 10.25 -10.31 -14.42
CA VAL A 193 10.29 -11.52 -15.24
C VAL A 193 9.47 -12.58 -14.52
N SER A 194 8.55 -13.25 -15.24
CA SER A 194 7.92 -14.48 -14.74
C SER A 194 9.02 -15.50 -14.48
N ASN A 195 8.86 -16.32 -13.44
CA ASN A 195 9.85 -17.33 -13.07
C ASN A 195 9.98 -18.31 -14.22
N LYS A 196 10.95 -18.04 -15.08
CA LYS A 196 11.37 -18.97 -16.11
C LYS A 196 11.83 -20.20 -15.35
N ALA A 197 11.07 -21.29 -15.47
CA ALA A 197 11.33 -22.56 -14.81
C ALA A 197 12.84 -22.85 -14.83
N PRO A 198 13.43 -23.36 -13.73
CA PRO A 198 14.84 -23.69 -13.65
C PRO A 198 15.14 -24.94 -14.48
N HIS A 199 14.95 -24.86 -15.80
CA HIS A 199 15.45 -25.81 -16.75
C HIS A 199 16.62 -25.19 -17.49
N GLY A 200 17.80 -25.66 -17.09
CA GLY A 200 19.09 -25.25 -17.62
C GLY A 200 19.10 -25.22 -19.14
N SER A 201 19.09 -24.03 -19.70
CA SER A 201 19.77 -23.75 -20.96
C SER A 201 20.24 -22.30 -20.93
N GLY A 202 21.55 -22.12 -20.98
CA GLY A 202 22.20 -20.83 -20.84
C GLY A 202 21.75 -19.85 -21.92
N ALA A 203 21.27 -18.68 -21.50
CA ALA A 203 21.11 -17.54 -22.38
C ALA A 203 21.31 -16.23 -21.60
N VAL A 204 22.48 -15.65 -21.86
CA VAL A 204 22.95 -14.26 -21.77
C VAL A 204 21.95 -13.23 -21.23
N GLY A 205 22.34 -12.60 -20.11
CA GLY A 205 21.61 -11.52 -19.46
C GLY A 205 21.59 -10.22 -20.26
N THR A 206 20.47 -9.52 -20.18
CA THR A 206 20.33 -8.12 -20.57
C THR A 206 20.12 -7.31 -19.30
N GLU A 207 21.09 -6.45 -18.97
CA GLU A 207 20.99 -5.50 -17.87
C GLU A 207 19.95 -4.43 -18.21
N ILE A 208 18.95 -4.26 -17.34
CA ILE A 208 18.01 -3.16 -17.41
C ILE A 208 18.40 -2.15 -16.32
N THR A 209 18.76 -0.95 -16.75
CA THR A 209 19.06 0.21 -15.90
C THR A 209 17.76 0.86 -15.45
N SER A 210 17.45 0.80 -14.15
CA SER A 210 16.27 1.46 -13.57
C SER A 210 16.60 2.90 -13.18
N ASP A 211 15.92 3.84 -13.82
CA ASP A 211 15.97 5.28 -13.54
C ASP A 211 15.01 5.62 -12.39
N SER A 212 15.43 6.48 -11.47
CA SER A 212 14.78 6.68 -10.16
C SER A 212 13.70 7.77 -10.24
N VAL A 213 12.43 7.40 -10.06
CA VAL A 213 11.30 8.34 -9.98
C VAL A 213 11.07 8.76 -8.52
N ALA A 214 10.90 10.06 -8.30
CA ALA A 214 10.73 10.67 -6.98
C ALA A 214 9.35 10.34 -6.36
N VAL A 215 9.36 9.80 -5.14
CA VAL A 215 8.18 9.32 -4.40
C VAL A 215 7.62 10.41 -3.48
N GLY A 216 6.29 10.58 -3.50
CA GLY A 216 5.54 11.51 -2.65
C GLY A 216 5.52 11.12 -1.17
N SER A 217 5.41 12.12 -0.29
CA SER A 217 5.36 11.96 1.17
C SER A 217 3.94 11.64 1.67
N GLU A 218 3.75 10.54 2.40
CA GLU A 218 2.49 10.22 3.08
C GLU A 218 2.44 10.83 4.50
N GLN A 219 1.33 11.52 4.79
CA GLN A 219 1.09 12.14 6.09
C GLN A 219 0.17 11.26 6.95
N VAL A 220 0.71 10.54 7.93
CA VAL A 220 -0.11 9.82 8.94
C VAL A 220 -0.33 10.71 10.16
N THR A 221 -1.58 10.78 10.61
CA THR A 221 -1.96 11.51 11.82
C THR A 221 -1.98 10.51 12.97
N ALA A 222 -1.05 10.61 13.92
CA ALA A 222 -1.14 9.81 15.13
C ALA A 222 -2.24 10.44 16.00
N SER A 223 -3.38 9.78 16.07
CA SER A 223 -4.45 10.15 16.99
C SER A 223 -4.14 9.49 18.32
N GLY A 224 -3.97 10.30 19.38
CA GLY A 224 -3.83 9.76 20.74
C GLY A 224 -5.07 8.94 21.08
N GLY A 225 -4.96 7.61 20.97
CA GLY A 225 -6.06 6.67 21.18
C GLY A 225 -6.04 5.44 20.29
N HIS A 226 -5.38 5.46 19.12
CA HIS A 226 -5.16 4.23 18.35
C HIS A 226 -3.83 3.62 18.75
N VAL A 227 -3.90 2.63 19.65
CA VAL A 227 -2.77 1.78 19.99
C VAL A 227 -2.31 1.12 18.68
N ASP A 228 -1.13 1.47 18.17
CA ASP A 228 -0.51 0.87 16.96
C ASP A 228 -0.07 -0.60 17.22
N GLY A 229 -0.76 -1.29 18.13
CA GLY A 229 -0.43 -2.59 18.67
C GLY A 229 0.79 -2.58 19.60
N PRO A 230 1.12 -3.74 20.19
CA PRO A 230 2.23 -3.87 21.15
C PRO A 230 3.63 -3.50 20.60
N ASN A 231 3.76 -3.30 19.28
CA ASN A 231 5.03 -2.99 18.60
C ASN A 231 4.93 -1.74 17.69
N GLY A 232 3.96 -0.87 17.93
CA GLY A 232 3.64 0.30 17.12
C GLY A 232 4.62 1.46 17.19
N PHE A 233 4.19 2.66 16.81
CA PHE A 233 4.92 3.89 17.13
C PHE A 233 4.81 4.18 18.64
N LEU A 234 5.84 4.78 19.27
CA LEU A 234 5.72 5.25 20.65
C LEU A 234 6.47 6.56 20.85
N TRP A 235 5.72 7.59 21.23
CA TRP A 235 6.19 8.84 21.79
C TRP A 235 6.19 8.75 23.32
N LYS A 236 7.38 8.72 23.92
CA LYS A 236 7.55 8.77 25.38
C LYS A 236 8.10 10.14 25.79
N PRO A 237 7.26 11.06 26.32
CA PRO A 237 7.63 12.45 26.55
C PRO A 237 8.79 12.60 27.55
N ALA A 238 8.86 11.75 28.56
CA ALA A 238 9.97 11.72 29.50
C ALA A 238 10.46 10.28 29.70
N SER A 239 11.74 10.02 29.39
CA SER A 239 12.39 8.75 29.65
C SER A 239 12.71 8.60 31.14
N ASP A 240 12.57 7.39 31.69
CA ASP A 240 12.84 7.14 33.11
C ASP A 240 14.32 7.33 33.46
N ASN A 241 15.20 7.33 32.46
CA ASN A 241 16.65 7.40 32.66
C ASN A 241 17.16 8.85 32.78
N ASP A 242 16.63 9.76 31.96
CA ASP A 242 17.15 11.12 31.82
C ASP A 242 16.07 12.21 31.74
N GLY A 243 14.79 11.84 31.86
CA GLY A 243 13.65 12.77 31.75
C GLY A 243 13.41 13.30 30.34
N LYS A 244 14.17 12.86 29.33
CA LYS A 244 14.10 13.41 27.96
C LYS A 244 13.17 12.61 27.06
N LEU A 245 12.76 13.21 25.96
CA LEU A 245 11.94 12.56 24.96
C LEU A 245 12.67 11.36 24.33
N VAL A 246 11.94 10.25 24.21
CA VAL A 246 12.34 9.08 23.41
C VAL A 246 11.21 8.72 22.45
N VAL A 247 11.56 8.55 21.19
CA VAL A 247 10.69 8.00 20.15
C VAL A 247 11.15 6.58 19.84
N LEU A 248 10.21 5.63 19.88
CA LEU A 248 10.44 4.25 19.44
C LEU A 248 9.62 4.01 18.18
N LEU A 249 10.29 3.55 17.13
CA LEU A 249 9.63 3.27 15.86
C LEU A 249 9.06 1.85 15.84
N PRO A 250 8.11 1.55 14.94
CA PRO A 250 7.65 0.19 14.71
C PRO A 250 8.81 -0.76 14.38
N GLU A 251 8.70 -2.02 14.80
CA GLU A 251 9.72 -3.06 14.51
C GLU A 251 9.97 -3.21 13.00
N SER A 252 8.91 -3.08 12.19
CA SER A 252 8.97 -3.15 10.72
C SER A 252 9.87 -2.09 10.08
N PHE A 253 10.24 -1.03 10.82
CA PHE A 253 11.10 0.05 10.35
C PHE A 253 12.58 -0.18 10.69
N THR A 254 12.90 -1.12 11.58
CA THR A 254 14.27 -1.34 12.07
C THR A 254 15.24 -1.64 10.93
N GLY A 255 16.39 -0.96 10.95
CA GLY A 255 17.42 -1.04 9.91
C GLY A 255 17.11 -0.24 8.65
N LYS A 256 15.88 0.25 8.46
CA LYS A 256 15.43 0.98 7.26
C LYS A 256 15.46 2.49 7.44
N VAL A 257 15.60 3.00 8.67
CA VAL A 257 15.51 4.43 8.97
C VAL A 257 16.85 5.12 8.78
N ALA A 258 16.83 6.28 8.13
CA ALA A 258 17.97 7.17 7.95
C ALA A 258 17.99 8.28 9.02
N SER A 259 16.83 8.84 9.37
CA SER A 259 16.72 9.85 10.44
C SER A 259 15.30 10.05 10.93
N VAL A 260 15.18 10.49 12.18
CA VAL A 260 13.94 11.02 12.76
C VAL A 260 14.11 12.50 13.07
N ILE A 261 13.16 13.33 12.64
CA ILE A 261 13.17 14.79 12.78
C ILE A 261 11.85 15.24 13.39
N LEU A 262 11.90 16.13 14.37
CA LEU A 262 10.72 16.83 14.87
C LEU A 262 10.55 18.12 14.09
N LYS A 263 9.32 18.41 13.69
CA LYS A 263 8.93 19.64 13.03
C LYS A 263 7.78 20.31 13.78
N ASN A 264 7.68 21.63 13.68
CA ASN A 264 6.55 22.40 14.21
C ASN A 264 5.36 22.36 13.21
N GLU A 265 4.29 23.09 13.54
CA GLU A 265 3.09 23.21 12.71
C GLU A 265 3.36 23.85 11.33
N ASP A 266 4.41 24.67 11.23
CA ASP A 266 4.87 25.32 9.99
C ASP A 266 5.82 24.44 9.15
N ASP A 267 5.95 23.14 9.49
CA ASP A 267 6.87 22.16 8.88
C ASP A 267 8.37 22.53 9.00
N GLU A 268 8.71 23.46 9.90
CA GLU A 268 10.09 23.83 10.20
C GLU A 268 10.73 22.82 11.14
N LYS A 269 11.99 22.47 10.87
CA LYS A 269 12.76 21.56 11.70
C LYS A 269 13.02 22.14 13.09
N VAL A 270 12.51 21.44 14.10
CA VAL A 270 12.71 21.74 15.52
C VAL A 270 13.94 21.01 16.07
N GLU A 271 14.04 19.69 15.86
CA GLU A 271 15.16 18.90 16.36
C GLU A 271 15.38 17.62 15.54
N LYS A 272 16.63 17.10 15.48
CA LYS A 272 16.92 15.79 14.89
C LYS A 272 17.22 14.78 16.01
N GLY A 273 16.51 13.66 16.00
CA GLY A 273 16.73 12.59 16.96
C GLY A 273 18.06 11.86 16.72
N ARG A 274 18.72 11.46 17.82
CA ARG A 274 19.91 10.61 17.79
C ARG A 274 19.51 9.16 18.00
N ALA A 275 19.88 8.28 17.06
CA ALA A 275 19.72 6.85 17.23
C ALA A 275 20.50 6.38 18.47
N SER A 276 19.85 5.60 19.33
CA SER A 276 20.40 5.12 20.60
C SER A 276 20.48 3.59 20.71
N GLY A 277 20.07 2.89 19.66
CA GLY A 277 20.12 1.43 19.54
C GLY A 277 18.77 0.81 19.21
N VAL A 278 18.74 -0.53 19.24
CA VAL A 278 17.56 -1.36 19.02
C VAL A 278 17.25 -2.10 20.32
N ALA A 279 16.03 -1.97 20.85
CA ALA A 279 15.59 -2.67 22.05
C ALA A 279 14.06 -2.80 22.08
N ASN A 280 13.49 -3.31 23.18
CA ASN A 280 12.05 -3.42 23.40
C ASN A 280 11.29 -4.08 22.23
N GLY A 281 11.68 -5.31 21.87
CA GLY A 281 11.06 -6.04 20.76
C GLY A 281 11.61 -5.62 19.39
N GLY A 282 12.93 -5.43 19.29
CA GLY A 282 13.56 -5.18 18.00
C GLY A 282 13.30 -3.78 17.41
N ARG A 283 12.95 -2.79 18.23
CA ARG A 283 12.57 -1.45 17.79
C ARG A 283 13.72 -0.45 17.89
N GLU A 284 13.90 0.37 16.86
CA GLU A 284 14.87 1.46 16.89
C GLU A 284 14.42 2.61 17.80
N HIS A 285 15.35 3.08 18.64
CA HIS A 285 15.13 4.17 19.58
C HIS A 285 15.84 5.45 19.15
N PHE A 286 15.11 6.55 19.13
CA PHE A 286 15.63 7.89 18.87
C PHE A 286 15.46 8.77 20.11
N ARG A 287 16.57 9.32 20.60
CA ARG A 287 16.61 10.22 21.77
C ARG A 287 16.78 11.66 21.34
N PHE A 288 16.18 12.55 22.13
CA PHE A 288 16.25 14.00 21.93
C PHE A 288 16.79 14.69 23.18
N ASN A 289 17.11 15.98 23.08
CA ASN A 289 17.80 16.70 24.15
C ASN A 289 16.87 17.31 25.20
N ARG A 290 15.57 17.46 24.87
CA ARG A 290 14.53 18.02 25.73
C ARG A 290 13.46 16.98 26.09
N SER A 291 12.72 17.21 27.17
CA SER A 291 11.50 16.46 27.48
C SER A 291 10.40 16.80 26.46
N GLY A 292 9.37 15.97 26.38
CA GLY A 292 8.22 16.18 25.51
C GLY A 292 7.52 17.52 25.79
N GLU A 293 7.35 17.87 27.06
CA GLU A 293 6.71 19.13 27.51
C GLU A 293 7.47 20.40 27.11
N ASP A 294 8.76 20.31 26.75
CA ASP A 294 9.59 21.45 26.34
C ASP A 294 9.49 21.74 24.82
N TYR A 295 8.70 20.96 24.07
CA TYR A 295 8.43 21.21 22.65
C TYR A 295 7.12 21.99 22.47
N PRO A 296 7.01 22.84 21.43
CA PRO A 296 5.74 23.51 21.12
C PRO A 296 4.67 22.50 20.75
N ASP A 297 3.39 22.84 20.95
CA ASP A 297 2.25 22.00 20.52
C ASP A 297 2.29 21.67 19.01
N ASN A 298 1.52 20.66 18.61
CA ASN A 298 1.38 20.23 17.21
C ASN A 298 2.71 19.82 16.54
N ILE A 299 3.53 19.04 17.25
CA ILE A 299 4.75 18.47 16.65
C ILE A 299 4.41 17.45 15.58
N THR A 300 5.17 17.46 14.49
CA THR A 300 5.21 16.36 13.53
C THR A 300 6.53 15.61 13.66
N VAL A 301 6.47 14.30 13.90
CA VAL A 301 7.62 13.39 13.87
C VAL A 301 7.79 12.88 12.45
N GLU A 302 8.78 13.38 11.73
CA GLU A 302 9.15 12.96 10.40
C GLU A 302 10.22 11.85 10.45
N VAL A 303 9.88 10.65 9.99
CA VAL A 303 10.77 9.52 9.83
C VAL A 303 11.20 9.42 8.37
N LYS A 304 12.48 9.66 8.09
CA LYS A 304 13.07 9.47 6.76
C LYS A 304 13.72 8.10 6.68
N PHE A 305 13.35 7.34 5.66
CA PHE A 305 13.91 6.03 5.38
C PHE A 305 15.13 6.13 4.47
N LYS A 306 15.99 5.11 4.49
CA LYS A 306 17.20 4.99 3.65
C LYS A 306 16.87 4.94 2.15
N ASN A 307 15.66 4.51 1.80
CA ASN A 307 15.15 4.49 0.43
C ASN A 307 14.55 5.85 -0.01
N GLY A 308 14.66 6.91 0.81
CA GLY A 308 14.14 8.23 0.50
C GLY A 308 12.67 8.45 0.86
N LYS A 309 11.91 7.40 1.21
CA LYS A 309 10.53 7.55 1.69
C LYS A 309 10.47 8.33 3.00
N VAL A 310 9.33 8.95 3.25
CA VAL A 310 9.06 9.70 4.48
C VAL A 310 7.72 9.27 5.06
N LYS A 311 7.69 8.99 6.37
CA LYS A 311 6.46 8.77 7.14
C LYS A 311 6.39 9.81 8.24
N THR A 312 5.22 10.36 8.52
CA THR A 312 5.03 11.35 9.59
C THR A 312 4.07 10.87 10.65
N PHE A 313 4.26 11.32 11.89
CA PHE A 313 3.31 11.12 13.00
C PHE A 313 3.01 12.47 13.66
N LYS A 314 1.73 12.82 13.81
CA LYS A 314 1.31 14.06 14.48
C LYS A 314 1.19 13.89 16.00
N ILE A 315 1.73 14.83 16.76
CA ILE A 315 1.76 14.85 18.22
C ILE A 315 1.13 16.17 18.67
N PRO A 316 -0.19 16.22 18.87
CA PRO A 316 -0.90 17.45 19.22
C PRO A 316 -0.42 18.07 20.54
N ASP A 317 -0.15 17.23 21.54
CA ASP A 317 0.29 17.63 22.88
C ASP A 317 1.56 16.85 23.26
N PRO A 318 2.75 17.40 22.98
CA PRO A 318 4.04 16.75 23.23
C PRO A 318 4.29 16.32 24.68
N SER A 319 3.55 16.85 25.66
CA SER A 319 3.66 16.45 27.06
C SER A 319 3.01 15.08 27.34
N LYS A 320 2.13 14.61 26.47
CA LYS A 320 1.44 13.33 26.60
C LYS A 320 2.21 12.20 25.94
N ARG A 321 1.92 10.97 26.38
CA ARG A 321 2.39 9.73 25.75
C ARG A 321 1.46 9.37 24.59
N TYR A 322 2.04 8.89 23.48
CA TYR A 322 1.32 8.33 22.35
C TYR A 322 1.91 6.97 22.02
N ASP A 323 1.09 5.93 21.98
CA ASP A 323 1.40 4.57 21.52
C ASP A 323 0.29 4.04 20.61
#